data_AF-A0ABD0SJR5-F1
#
_entry.id   AF-A0ABD0SJR5-F1
#
_cell.length_a   1.000
_cell.length_b   1.000
_cell.length_c   1.000
_cell.angle_alpha   90.00
_cell.angle_beta   90.00
_cell.angle_gamma   90.00
#
_symmetry.space_group_name_H-M   'P 1'
#
loop_
_entity.id
_entity.type
_entity.pdbx_description
1 polymer ?
#
loop_
_entity_poly.entity_id
_entity_poly.type
_entity_poly.pdbx_seq_one_letter_code
_entity_poly.pdbx_strand_id
1 'polypeptide(L)'
;MNSSKDKASSRNMAKNAFQKCYLMLTEQNNYINQVFGVRVMIMILLTSLSALEFVILLFNLIYRCEKAYERRDDIISILDHVLVDKYINPLKKETLLDLRSLVYSRPIQFTAANFYRLEYSLLVAFCSVLTTYTIILMQNQKL
;
A
#
# COMPACT_ATOMS: atom_id res chain seq x y z
N MET A 1 -76.80 9.23 -0.91
CA MET A 1 -75.91 8.08 -1.26
C MET A 1 -74.70 8.44 -2.14
N ASN A 2 -74.63 9.65 -2.73
CA ASN A 2 -73.53 10.03 -3.64
C ASN A 2 -72.23 10.47 -2.94
N SER A 3 -72.32 11.09 -1.76
CA SER A 3 -71.14 11.62 -1.02
C SER A 3 -70.09 10.55 -0.63
N SER A 4 -70.51 9.29 -0.42
CA SER A 4 -69.59 8.20 -0.08
C SER A 4 -68.86 7.62 -1.30
N LYS A 5 -69.46 7.70 -2.50
CA LYS A 5 -68.82 7.27 -3.76
C LYS A 5 -67.75 8.27 -4.21
N ASP A 6 -68.02 9.56 -4.10
CA ASP A 6 -67.08 10.62 -4.50
C ASP A 6 -65.83 10.64 -3.60
N LYS A 7 -66.01 10.42 -2.28
CA LYS A 7 -64.88 10.29 -1.34
C LYS A 7 -64.01 9.06 -1.57
N ALA A 8 -64.57 7.97 -2.10
CA ALA A 8 -63.80 6.78 -2.46
C ALA A 8 -63.01 6.98 -3.76
N SER A 9 -63.63 7.62 -4.76
CA SER A 9 -63.00 7.99 -6.03
C SER A 9 -61.80 8.93 -5.85
N SER A 10 -61.98 9.99 -5.04
CA SER A 10 -60.91 10.94 -4.71
C SER A 10 -59.72 10.29 -3.98
N ARG A 11 -59.99 9.33 -3.08
CA ARG A 11 -58.95 8.61 -2.32
C ARG A 11 -58.09 7.70 -3.22
N ASN A 12 -58.70 7.07 -4.22
CA ASN A 12 -58.00 6.22 -5.17
C ASN A 12 -57.13 7.05 -6.14
N MET A 13 -57.62 8.23 -6.54
CA MET A 13 -56.84 9.14 -7.38
C MET A 13 -55.59 9.66 -6.65
N ALA A 14 -55.70 9.99 -5.37
CA ALA A 14 -54.55 10.39 -4.55
C ALA A 14 -53.51 9.25 -4.41
N LYS A 15 -53.95 8.01 -4.13
CA LYS A 15 -53.06 6.84 -4.05
C LYS A 15 -52.29 6.61 -5.36
N ASN A 16 -52.98 6.72 -6.50
CA ASN A 16 -52.35 6.55 -7.81
C ASN A 16 -51.31 7.64 -8.11
N ALA A 17 -51.56 8.88 -7.68
CA ALA A 17 -50.60 9.97 -7.82
C ALA A 17 -49.34 9.76 -6.97
N PHE A 18 -49.50 9.33 -5.71
CA PHE A 18 -48.38 8.99 -4.83
C PHE A 18 -47.56 7.82 -5.37
N GLN A 19 -48.21 6.78 -5.90
CA GLN A 19 -47.52 5.63 -6.47
C GLN A 19 -46.72 5.99 -7.73
N LYS A 20 -47.24 6.87 -8.58
CA LYS A 20 -46.51 7.41 -9.74
C LYS A 20 -45.31 8.27 -9.32
N CYS A 21 -45.47 9.11 -8.30
CA CYS A 21 -44.39 9.93 -7.77
C CYS A 21 -43.28 9.08 -7.16
N TYR A 22 -43.64 8.06 -6.38
CA TYR A 22 -42.70 7.10 -5.82
C TYR A 22 -41.91 6.36 -6.91
N LEU A 23 -42.60 5.88 -7.96
CA LEU A 23 -41.97 5.24 -9.13
C LEU A 23 -40.97 6.17 -9.84
N MET A 24 -41.33 7.43 -10.07
CA MET A 24 -40.40 8.40 -10.67
C MET A 24 -39.19 8.66 -9.78
N LEU A 25 -39.37 8.73 -8.46
CA LEU A 25 -38.26 8.90 -7.52
C LEU A 25 -37.32 7.69 -7.49
N THR A 26 -37.85 6.46 -7.53
CA THR A 26 -37.01 5.26 -7.60
C THR A 26 -36.28 5.15 -8.94
N GLU A 27 -36.90 5.52 -10.06
CA GLU A 27 -36.21 5.56 -11.35
C GLU A 27 -35.09 6.61 -11.37
N GLN A 28 -35.34 7.80 -10.83
CA GLN A 28 -34.31 8.84 -10.71
C GLN A 28 -33.16 8.40 -9.79
N ASN A 29 -33.48 7.80 -8.64
CA ASN A 29 -32.46 7.28 -7.74
C ASN A 29 -31.64 6.17 -8.39
N ASN A 30 -32.27 5.29 -9.17
CA ASN A 30 -31.56 4.22 -9.89
C ASN A 30 -30.64 4.80 -10.98
N TYR A 31 -31.10 5.79 -11.74
CA TYR A 31 -30.29 6.46 -12.75
C TYR A 31 -29.10 7.21 -12.13
N ILE A 32 -29.31 7.97 -11.06
CA ILE A 32 -28.26 8.67 -10.33
C ILE A 32 -27.26 7.66 -9.76
N ASN A 33 -27.74 6.60 -9.11
CA ASN A 33 -26.88 5.56 -8.56
C ASN A 33 -26.09 4.82 -9.65
N GLN A 34 -26.64 4.65 -10.84
CA GLN A 34 -25.94 4.04 -11.96
C GLN A 34 -24.82 4.96 -12.48
N VAL A 35 -25.10 6.26 -12.70
CA VAL A 35 -24.11 7.20 -13.23
C VAL A 35 -23.04 7.58 -12.20
N PHE A 36 -23.45 7.90 -10.97
CA PHE A 36 -22.52 8.21 -9.89
C PHE A 36 -21.81 6.95 -9.38
N GLY A 37 -22.52 5.83 -9.27
CA GLY A 37 -21.93 4.56 -8.84
C GLY A 37 -20.81 4.11 -9.77
N VAL A 38 -21.00 4.17 -11.10
CA VAL A 38 -19.92 3.85 -12.05
C VAL A 38 -18.73 4.80 -11.91
N ARG A 39 -18.97 6.11 -11.77
CA ARG A 39 -17.88 7.09 -11.57
C ARG A 39 -17.11 6.84 -10.28
N VAL A 40 -17.79 6.61 -9.17
CA VAL A 40 -17.18 6.31 -7.87
C VAL A 40 -16.43 4.98 -7.92
N MET A 41 -16.99 3.95 -8.54
CA MET A 41 -16.33 2.65 -8.72
C MET A 41 -15.04 2.78 -9.53
N ILE A 42 -15.04 3.56 -10.63
CA ILE A 42 -13.84 3.83 -11.41
C ILE A 42 -12.81 4.59 -10.56
N MET A 43 -13.22 5.62 -9.81
CA MET A 43 -12.30 6.37 -8.95
C MET A 43 -11.66 5.51 -7.86
N ILE A 44 -12.45 4.65 -7.21
CA ILE A 44 -11.95 3.71 -6.20
C ILE A 44 -10.96 2.72 -6.83
N LEU A 45 -11.30 2.18 -8.00
CA LEU A 45 -10.45 1.23 -8.71
C LEU A 45 -9.13 1.86 -9.17
N LEU A 46 -9.16 3.09 -9.68
CA LEU A 46 -7.94 3.80 -10.05
C LEU A 46 -7.07 4.09 -8.84
N THR A 47 -7.68 4.53 -7.74
CA THR A 47 -6.96 4.84 -6.50
C THR A 47 -6.31 3.58 -5.90
N SER A 48 -6.99 2.43 -5.92
CA SER A 48 -6.44 1.18 -5.41
C SER A 48 -5.29 0.65 -6.27
N LEU A 49 -5.36 0.81 -7.60
CA LEU A 49 -4.26 0.47 -8.50
C LEU A 49 -3.02 1.34 -8.24
N SER A 50 -3.20 2.65 -8.06
CA SER A 50 -2.08 3.54 -7.72
C SER A 50 -1.46 3.17 -6.36
N ALA A 51 -2.29 2.84 -5.36
CA ALA A 51 -1.78 2.40 -4.06
C ALA A 51 -0.95 1.12 -4.18
N LEU A 52 -1.38 0.16 -5.00
CA LEU A 52 -0.63 -1.06 -5.26
C LEU A 52 0.73 -0.77 -5.92
N GLU A 53 0.77 0.15 -6.88
CA GLU A 53 2.01 0.57 -7.54
C GLU A 53 3.02 1.16 -6.53
N PHE A 54 2.56 2.03 -5.62
CA PHE A 54 3.41 2.56 -4.55
C PHE A 54 4.00 1.46 -3.66
N VAL A 55 3.21 0.45 -3.30
CA VAL A 55 3.68 -0.69 -2.50
C VAL A 55 4.75 -1.48 -3.25
N ILE A 56 4.55 -1.73 -4.54
CA ILE A 56 5.51 -2.44 -5.39
C ILE A 56 6.82 -1.64 -5.52
N LEU A 57 6.73 -0.32 -5.69
CA LEU A 57 7.90 0.55 -5.76
C LEU A 57 8.69 0.55 -4.45
N LEU A 58 8.01 0.65 -3.30
CA LEU A 58 8.65 0.60 -1.99
C LEU A 58 9.35 -0.75 -1.75
N PHE A 59 8.68 -1.86 -2.11
CA PHE A 59 9.27 -3.19 -2.00
C PHE A 59 10.53 -3.31 -2.87
N ASN A 60 10.46 -2.87 -4.13
CA ASN A 60 11.61 -2.89 -5.04
C ASN A 60 12.77 -2.01 -4.55
N LEU A 61 12.46 -0.86 -3.96
CA LEU A 61 13.47 0.02 -3.37
C LEU A 61 14.20 -0.69 -2.21
N ILE A 62 13.45 -1.23 -1.25
CA ILE A 62 14.01 -1.94 -0.10
C ILE A 62 14.81 -3.16 -0.57
N TYR A 63 14.28 -3.94 -1.52
CA TYR A 63 14.98 -5.09 -2.10
C TYR A 63 16.33 -4.69 -2.73
N ARG A 64 16.37 -3.58 -3.48
CA ARG A 64 17.61 -3.08 -4.09
C ARG A 64 18.61 -2.55 -3.05
N CYS A 65 18.11 -1.86 -2.02
CA CYS A 65 18.93 -1.41 -0.91
C CYS A 65 19.56 -2.59 -0.18
N GLU A 66 18.78 -3.60 0.15
CA GLU A 66 19.28 -4.81 0.82
C GLU A 66 20.35 -5.50 -0.02
N LYS A 67 20.06 -5.72 -1.31
CA LYS A 67 21.02 -6.36 -2.22
C LYS A 67 22.33 -5.58 -2.35
N ALA A 68 22.30 -4.27 -2.17
CA ALA A 68 23.51 -3.46 -2.13
C ALA A 68 24.29 -3.65 -0.81
N TYR A 69 23.60 -3.85 0.32
CA TYR A 69 24.22 -4.21 1.59
C TYR A 69 24.85 -5.60 1.54
N GLU A 70 24.12 -6.60 1.03
CA GLU A 70 24.62 -7.97 0.85
C GLU A 70 25.90 -7.98 0.00
N ARG A 71 25.88 -7.27 -1.15
CA ARG A 71 27.08 -7.17 -2.02
C ARG A 71 28.28 -6.55 -1.31
N ARG A 72 28.04 -5.58 -0.43
CA ARG A 72 29.11 -4.94 0.34
C ARG A 72 29.70 -5.93 1.34
N ASP A 73 28.85 -6.71 2.01
CA ASP A 73 29.29 -7.72 2.96
C ASP A 73 30.00 -8.90 2.24
N ASP A 74 29.56 -9.27 1.04
CA ASP A 74 30.24 -10.24 0.17
C ASP A 74 31.65 -9.76 -0.22
N ILE A 75 31.81 -8.48 -0.60
CA ILE A 75 33.12 -7.91 -0.92
C ILE A 75 34.05 -7.97 0.29
N ILE A 76 33.54 -7.65 1.49
CA ILE A 76 34.31 -7.74 2.73
C ILE A 76 34.70 -9.19 3.01
N SER A 77 33.78 -10.14 2.83
CA SER A 77 34.03 -11.57 3.01
C SER A 77 35.13 -12.07 2.06
N ILE A 78 35.06 -11.72 0.77
CA ILE A 78 36.09 -12.06 -0.21
C ILE A 78 37.43 -11.42 0.17
N LEU A 79 37.42 -10.16 0.60
CA LEU A 79 38.64 -9.45 1.02
C LEU A 79 39.28 -10.13 2.24
N ASP A 80 38.48 -10.54 3.21
CA ASP A 80 38.94 -11.27 4.39
C ASP A 80 39.50 -12.65 4.01
N HIS A 81 38.85 -13.38 3.10
CA HIS A 81 39.36 -14.65 2.58
C HIS A 81 40.70 -14.50 1.87
N VAL A 82 40.86 -13.45 1.04
CA VAL A 82 42.11 -13.16 0.35
C VAL A 82 43.20 -12.80 1.37
N LEU A 83 42.92 -11.95 2.36
CA LEU A 83 43.90 -11.53 3.38
C LEU A 83 44.44 -12.68 4.26
N VAL A 84 43.67 -13.75 4.43
CA VAL A 84 44.06 -14.94 5.19
C VAL A 84 44.96 -15.89 4.38
N ASP A 85 44.98 -15.76 3.04
CA ASP A 85 45.80 -16.63 2.20
C ASP A 85 47.31 -16.41 2.43
N LYS A 86 48.02 -17.53 2.62
CA LYS A 86 49.41 -17.57 3.11
C LYS A 86 50.43 -17.17 2.04
N TYR A 87 50.03 -17.14 0.77
CA TYR A 87 50.91 -16.90 -0.39
C TYR A 87 50.86 -15.45 -0.93
N ILE A 88 50.20 -14.53 -0.23
CA ILE A 88 50.10 -13.14 -0.68
C ILE A 88 51.40 -12.37 -0.49
N ASN A 89 51.81 -11.68 -1.55
CA ASN A 89 52.92 -10.72 -1.50
C ASN A 89 52.68 -9.65 -0.42
N PRO A 90 53.69 -9.32 0.40
CA PRO A 90 53.53 -8.38 1.53
C PRO A 90 53.04 -7.00 1.10
N LEU A 91 53.49 -6.51 -0.07
CA LEU A 91 53.04 -5.24 -0.66
C LEU A 91 51.55 -5.23 -1.06
N LYS A 92 51.03 -6.38 -1.53
CA LYS A 92 49.61 -6.54 -1.86
C LYS A 92 48.76 -6.66 -0.59
N LYS A 93 49.33 -7.26 0.45
CA LYS A 93 48.68 -7.39 1.75
C LYS A 93 48.43 -6.02 2.40
N GLU A 94 49.41 -5.13 2.36
CA GLU A 94 49.29 -3.76 2.89
C GLU A 94 48.21 -2.95 2.16
N THR A 95 48.23 -2.96 0.82
CA THR A 95 47.21 -2.28 0.01
C THR A 95 45.80 -2.86 0.18
N LEU A 96 45.66 -4.18 0.38
CA LEU A 96 44.38 -4.82 0.70
C LEU A 96 43.88 -4.47 2.11
N LEU A 97 44.78 -4.30 3.09
CA LEU A 97 44.44 -3.83 4.44
C LEU A 97 43.96 -2.37 4.43
N ASP A 98 44.61 -1.51 3.65
CA ASP A 98 44.15 -0.14 3.44
C ASP A 98 42.78 -0.12 2.78
N LEU A 99 42.58 -0.88 1.69
CA LEU A 99 41.28 -1.01 1.04
C LEU A 99 40.20 -1.49 2.03
N ARG A 100 40.51 -2.49 2.87
CA ARG A 100 39.62 -2.98 3.92
C ARG A 100 39.23 -1.85 4.87
N SER A 101 40.20 -1.09 5.36
CA SER A 101 39.95 0.03 6.27
C SER A 101 39.06 1.12 5.63
N LEU A 102 39.24 1.38 4.33
CA LEU A 102 38.40 2.32 3.58
C LEU A 102 36.95 1.80 3.42
N VAL A 103 36.79 0.51 3.10
CA VAL A 103 35.46 -0.14 2.95
C VAL A 103 34.71 -0.22 4.28
N TYR A 104 35.43 -0.42 5.39
CA TYR A 104 34.84 -0.37 6.73
C TYR A 104 34.49 1.04 7.20
N SER A 105 35.35 2.03 6.93
CA SER A 105 35.13 3.42 7.37
C SER A 105 34.01 4.14 6.61
N ARG A 106 33.67 3.71 5.39
CA ARG A 106 32.59 4.30 4.57
C ARG A 106 31.55 3.25 4.17
N PRO A 107 30.73 2.75 5.12
CA PRO A 107 29.67 1.82 4.79
C PRO A 107 28.62 2.51 3.91
N ILE A 108 28.24 1.87 2.80
CA ILE A 108 27.10 2.30 1.99
C ILE A 108 25.85 2.02 2.81
N GLN A 109 25.20 3.06 3.31
CA GLN A 109 23.96 2.98 4.07
C GLN A 109 22.92 3.88 3.42
N PHE A 110 21.81 3.29 2.99
CA PHE A 110 20.65 4.03 2.52
C PHE A 110 19.75 4.31 3.73
N THR A 111 19.80 5.55 4.22
CA THR A 111 18.96 6.03 5.30
C THR A 111 17.79 6.83 4.75
N ALA A 112 16.60 6.61 5.28
CA ALA A 112 15.46 7.46 5.02
C ALA A 112 15.59 8.72 5.89
N ALA A 113 16.04 9.83 5.28
CA ALA A 113 16.20 11.12 5.95
C ALA A 113 17.03 11.05 7.26
N ASN A 114 18.02 10.14 7.35
CA ASN A 114 18.82 9.86 8.56
C ASN A 114 18.04 9.38 9.80
N PHE A 115 16.76 9.00 9.69
CA PHE A 115 16.00 8.46 10.81
C PHE A 115 16.21 6.95 10.99
N TYR A 116 16.12 6.20 9.91
CA TYR A 116 16.22 4.74 9.93
C TYR A 116 16.84 4.20 8.65
N ARG A 117 17.43 3.01 8.73
CA ARG A 117 18.02 2.29 7.59
C ARG A 117 16.92 1.57 6.80
N LEU A 118 17.03 1.58 5.48
CA LEU A 118 16.12 0.88 4.58
C LEU A 118 16.51 -0.60 4.50
N GLU A 119 16.00 -1.41 5.43
CA GLU A 119 16.26 -2.85 5.56
C GLU A 119 14.95 -3.66 5.53
N TYR A 120 15.00 -4.97 5.32
CA TYR A 120 13.79 -5.82 5.33
C TYR A 120 12.99 -5.75 6.64
N SER A 121 13.66 -5.52 7.77
CA SER A 121 13.00 -5.33 9.07
C SER A 121 11.97 -4.20 9.04
N LEU A 122 12.21 -3.15 8.24
CA LEU A 122 11.26 -2.06 8.04
C LEU A 122 9.99 -2.54 7.36
N LEU A 123 10.11 -3.34 6.29
CA LEU A 123 8.96 -3.89 5.56
C LEU A 123 8.11 -4.76 6.49
N VAL A 124 8.75 -5.61 7.28
CA VAL A 124 8.07 -6.46 8.27
C VAL A 124 7.35 -5.62 9.32
N ALA A 125 7.99 -4.56 9.82
CA ALA A 125 7.38 -3.64 10.77
C ALA A 125 6.14 -2.94 10.16
N PHE A 126 6.24 -2.44 8.92
CA PHE A 126 5.09 -1.84 8.22
C PHE A 126 3.95 -2.84 8.03
N CYS A 127 4.24 -4.06 7.58
CA CYS A 127 3.24 -5.11 7.45
C CYS A 127 2.57 -5.43 8.79
N SER A 128 3.35 -5.56 9.87
CA SER A 128 2.83 -5.82 11.22
C SER A 128 1.89 -4.72 11.70
N VAL A 129 2.27 -3.45 11.52
CA VAL A 129 1.45 -2.29 11.87
C VAL A 129 0.15 -2.28 11.05
N LEU A 130 0.23 -2.49 9.73
CA LEU A 130 -0.94 -2.56 8.85
C LEU A 130 -1.90 -3.68 9.26
N THR A 131 -1.39 -4.88 9.50
CA THR A 131 -2.20 -6.02 9.95
C THR A 131 -2.86 -5.74 11.29
N THR A 132 -2.11 -5.19 12.25
CA THR A 132 -2.62 -4.88 13.59
C THR A 132 -3.75 -3.87 13.53
N TYR A 133 -3.57 -2.75 12.84
CA TYR A 133 -4.62 -1.74 12.69
C TYR A 133 -5.82 -2.27 11.91
N THR A 134 -5.61 -3.13 10.90
CA THR A 134 -6.72 -3.76 10.17
C THR A 134 -7.55 -4.65 11.09
N ILE A 135 -6.91 -5.44 11.95
CA ILE A 135 -7.60 -6.28 12.94
C ILE A 135 -8.40 -5.41 13.90
N ILE A 136 -7.78 -4.36 14.46
CA ILE A 136 -8.46 -3.42 15.38
C ILE A 136 -9.67 -2.78 14.71
N LEU A 137 -9.52 -2.33 13.46
CA LEU A 137 -10.62 -1.73 12.71
C LEU A 137 -11.76 -2.73 12.48
N MET A 138 -11.45 -3.96 12.08
CA MET A 138 -12.45 -5.01 11.88
C MET A 138 -13.17 -5.41 13.16
N GLN A 139 -12.49 -5.38 14.30
CA GLN A 139 -13.11 -5.63 15.61
C GLN A 139 -14.06 -4.48 15.98
N ASN A 140 -13.63 -3.23 15.77
CA ASN A 140 -14.45 -2.05 16.08
C ASN A 140 -15.68 -1.88 15.19
N GLN A 141 -15.69 -2.41 13.96
CA GLN A 141 -16.88 -2.37 13.08
C GLN A 141 -17.92 -3.47 13.37
N LYS A 142 -17.55 -4.49 14.18
CA LYS A 142 -18.46 -5.58 14.56
C LYS A 142 -19.15 -5.36 15.93
N LEU A 143 -18.85 -4.24 16.59
CA LEU A 143 -19.59 -3.71 17.75
C LEU A 143 -20.53 -2.58 17.30
#